data_AF-A0A257ATX9-F1
#
_entry.id   AF-A0A257ATX9-F1
#
_cell.length_a   1.000
_cell.length_b   1.000
_cell.length_c   1.000
_cell.angle_alpha   90.00
_cell.angle_beta   90.00
_cell.angle_gamma   90.00
#
_symmetry.space_group_name_H-M   'P 1'
#
loop_
_entity.id
_entity.type
_entity.pdbx_description
1 polymer ?
#
loop_
_entity_poly.entity_id
_entity_poly.type
_entity_poly.pdbx_seq_one_letter_code
_entity_poly.pdbx_strand_id
1 'polypeptide(L)' 'MFEWDDAKSEANLRERGFDFAYAALIFDGPTLEWDDVRRDYGERRIQA' A
#
# COMPACT_ATOMS: atom_id res chain seq x y z
N MET A 1 -5.10 -7.80 8.54
CA MET A 1 -6.07 -6.71 8.27
C MET A 1 -5.26 -5.50 7.88
N PHE A 2 -5.60 -4.87 6.77
CA PHE A 2 -4.91 -3.66 6.31
C PHE A 2 -5.53 -2.44 6.97
N GLU A 3 -4.71 -1.46 7.31
CA GLU A 3 -5.14 -0.20 7.90
C GLU A 3 -4.59 0.97 7.08
N TRP A 4 -5.40 2.01 6.95
CA TRP A 4 -5.04 3.24 6.27
C TRP A 4 -5.91 4.40 6.78
N ASP A 5 -5.53 5.61 6.41
CA ASP A 5 -6.35 6.80 6.62
C ASP A 5 -7.47 6.85 5.58
N ASP A 6 -8.72 6.98 6.05
CA ASP A 6 -9.91 6.98 5.19
C ASP A 6 -9.95 8.18 4.24
N ALA A 7 -9.52 9.37 4.69
CA ALA A 7 -9.48 10.55 3.85
C ALA A 7 -8.48 10.39 2.70
N LYS A 8 -7.36 9.71 2.95
CA LYS A 8 -6.39 9.35 1.91
C LYS A 8 -6.93 8.29 0.95
N SER A 9 -7.69 7.32 1.43
CA SER A 9 -8.34 6.31 0.59
C SER A 9 -9.38 6.95 -0.35
N GLU A 10 -10.24 7.82 0.18
CA GLU A 10 -11.23 8.58 -0.61
C GLU A 10 -10.56 9.49 -1.64
N ALA A 11 -9.47 10.17 -1.26
CA ALA A 11 -8.71 10.98 -2.20
C ALA A 11 -8.14 10.15 -3.36
N ASN A 12 -7.61 8.94 -3.09
CA ASN A 12 -7.14 8.04 -4.14
C ASN A 12 -8.27 7.60 -5.07
N LEU A 13 -9.45 7.28 -4.53
CA LEU A 13 -10.61 6.92 -5.34
C LEU A 13 -10.98 8.04 -6.33
N ARG A 14 -11.01 9.29 -5.85
CA ARG A 14 -11.33 10.45 -6.69
C ARG A 14 -10.27 10.73 -7.76
N GLU A 15 -8.99 10.63 -7.40
CA GLU A 15 -7.87 11.05 -8.26
C GLU A 15 -7.39 9.97 -9.21
N ARG A 16 -7.48 8.70 -8.80
CA ARG A 16 -6.90 7.54 -9.49
C ARG A 16 -7.92 6.49 -9.90
N GLY A 17 -9.17 6.62 -9.44
CA GLY A 17 -10.28 5.73 -9.81
C GLY A 17 -10.37 4.45 -8.99
N PHE A 18 -9.56 4.29 -7.95
CA PHE A 18 -9.62 3.15 -7.02
C PHE A 18 -9.18 3.55 -5.62
N ASP A 19 -9.73 2.87 -4.61
CA ASP A 19 -9.43 3.08 -3.19
C ASP A 19 -8.40 2.05 -2.68
N PHE A 20 -8.05 2.14 -1.40
CA PHE A 20 -7.10 1.20 -0.80
C PHE A 20 -7.72 -0.17 -0.49
N ALA A 21 -9.04 -0.27 -0.33
CA ALA A 21 -9.70 -1.55 -0.18
C ALA A 21 -9.56 -2.40 -1.46
N TYR A 22 -9.75 -1.79 -2.62
CA TYR A 22 -9.51 -2.39 -3.92
C TYR A 22 -8.03 -2.71 -4.13
N ALA A 23 -7.13 -1.77 -3.85
CA ALA A 23 -5.70 -1.98 -4.01
C ALA A 23 -5.16 -3.11 -3.13
N ALA A 24 -5.72 -3.31 -1.93
CA ALA A 24 -5.30 -4.37 -1.02
C ALA A 24 -5.58 -5.79 -1.57
N LEU A 25 -6.47 -5.94 -2.56
CA LEU A 25 -6.77 -7.24 -3.17
C LEU A 25 -5.56 -7.86 -3.88
N ILE A 26 -4.52 -7.08 -4.23
CA ILE A 26 -3.28 -7.64 -4.82
C ILE A 26 -2.59 -8.63 -3.86
N PHE A 27 -2.78 -8.45 -2.55
CA PHE A 27 -2.17 -9.27 -1.51
C PHE A 27 -2.92 -10.59 -1.26
N ASP A 28 -4.08 -10.80 -1.90
CA ASP A 28 -4.79 -12.08 -1.84
C ASP A 28 -4.12 -13.15 -2.73
N GLY A 29 -3.15 -12.75 -3.57
CA GLY A 29 -2.34 -13.64 -4.40
C GLY A 29 -0.84 -13.53 -4.11
N PRO A 30 0.00 -14.25 -4.88
CA PRO A 30 1.45 -14.14 -4.76
C PRO A 30 1.94 -12.73 -5.08
N THR A 31 2.78 -12.20 -4.20
CA THR A 31 3.46 -10.90 -4.35
C THR A 31 4.96 -11.10 -4.58
N LEU A 32 5.59 -10.13 -5.26
CA LEU A 32 7.04 -10.03 -5.32
C LEU A 32 7.48 -9.01 -4.27
N GLU A 33 8.35 -9.41 -3.35
CA GLU A 33 8.72 -8.58 -2.21
C GLU A 33 10.24 -8.37 -2.14
N TRP A 34 10.66 -7.17 -1.73
CA TRP A 34 12.06 -6.87 -1.41
C TRP A 34 12.19 -5.78 -0.35
N ASP A 35 13.36 -5.70 0.28
CA ASP A 35 13.68 -4.67 1.26
C ASP A 35 13.68 -3.27 0.64
N ASP A 36 12.94 -2.35 1.25
CA ASP A 36 12.92 -0.94 0.85
C ASP A 36 14.17 -0.23 1.38
N VAL A 37 15.20 -0.17 0.54
CA VAL A 37 16.48 0.48 0.85
C VAL A 37 16.56 1.93 0.34
N ARG A 38 15.43 2.53 -0.09
CA ARG A 38 15.42 3.90 -0.67
C ARG A 38 15.76 4.98 0.35
N ARG A 39 15.53 4.74 1.64
CA ARG A 39 15.83 5.66 2.75
C ARG A 39 16.05 4.86 4.04
N ASP A 40 16.86 5.38 4.95
CA ASP A 40 16.89 4.89 6.32
C ASP A 40 15.65 5.38 7.09
N TYR A 41 14.70 4.47 7.27
CA TYR A 41 13.47 4.72 8.01
C TYR A 41 13.60 4.42 9.51
N GLY A 42 14.78 4.01 10.00
CA GLY A 42 14.97 3.55 11.38
C GLY A 42 14.37 2.17 11.67
N GLU A 43 13.74 1.54 10.67
CA GLU A 43 13.14 0.21 10.74
C GLU A 43 13.15 -0.45 9.35
N ARG A 44 13.03 -1.78 9.32
CA ARG A 44 12.91 -2.54 8.08
C ARG A 44 11.57 -2.26 7.41
N ARG A 45 11.60 -1.85 6.14
CA ARG A 45 10.41 -1.61 5.30
C ARG A 45 10.46 -2.55 4.08
N ILE A 46 9.31 -2.98 3.59
CA ILE A 46 9.18 -3.90 2.44
C ILE A 46 8.40 -3.19 1.33
N GLN A 47 8.81 -3.41 0.08
CA GLN A 47 8.01 -3.10 -1.11
C GLN A 47 7.42 -4.38 -1.66
N ALA A 48 6.14 -4.30 -2.03
CA ALA A 48 5.33 -5.34 -2.64
C ALA A 48 4.39 -4.71 -3.66
#